data_AF-A0A2N2PW04-F1
#
_entry.id   AF-A0A2N2PW04-F1
#
_cell.length_a   1.000
_cell.length_b   1.000
_cell.length_c   1.000
_cell.angle_alpha   90.00
_cell.angle_beta   90.00
_cell.angle_gamma   90.00
#
_symmetry.space_group_name_H-M   'P 1'
#
loop_
_entity.id
_entity.type
_entity.pdbx_description
1 polymer ?
#
loop_
_entity_poly.entity_id
_entity_poly.type
_entity_poly.pdbx_seq_one_letter_code
_entity_poly.pdbx_strand_id
1 'polypeptide(L)'
;FLARPRRFGKSLLVSTLKCLFEGRKELFEGLWLAEHGGWEWQPHPVIALSFTGLSTRTPDKLEQSLSQNLQQIAQDFGVLARSTIVEVQFKGLIRDLRAKTGMPVVVLIDEYDKPLIDHLGKGEAGLELARANRELLRGFFGVLKDTAVAPALRFVFLTGVSRFSRVSIFSELNNLYDLSMDDAYAD
;
A
#
# COMPACT_ATOMS: atom_id res chain seq x y z
N PHE A 1 3.87 9.86 1.71
CA PHE A 1 2.62 9.58 2.44
C PHE A 1 1.80 10.86 2.53
N LEU A 2 0.49 10.83 2.29
CA LEU A 2 -0.38 12.02 2.32
C LEU A 2 -1.48 11.88 3.40
N ALA A 3 -1.27 12.49 4.57
CA ALA A 3 -2.29 12.57 5.63
C ALA A 3 -3.22 13.78 5.41
N ARG A 4 -4.35 13.57 4.72
CA ARG A 4 -5.43 14.58 4.57
C ARG A 4 -6.74 14.16 5.29
N PRO A 5 -7.72 15.03 5.54
CA PRO A 5 -8.99 14.66 6.22
C PRO A 5 -9.86 13.62 5.46
N ARG A 6 -10.89 13.06 6.11
CA ARG A 6 -11.88 12.17 5.47
C ARG A 6 -12.58 12.89 4.30
N ARG A 7 -12.81 12.18 3.18
CA ARG A 7 -13.42 12.66 1.91
C ARG A 7 -12.55 13.57 1.03
N PHE A 8 -11.28 13.75 1.35
CA PHE A 8 -10.34 14.49 0.50
C PHE A 8 -9.60 13.56 -0.47
N GLY A 9 -10.25 13.12 -1.56
CA GLY A 9 -9.61 12.63 -2.79
C GLY A 9 -8.48 11.58 -2.70
N LYS A 10 -8.24 10.90 -1.58
CA LYS A 10 -7.08 9.99 -1.40
C LYS A 10 -7.20 8.74 -2.23
N SER A 11 -8.35 8.11 -2.18
CA SER A 11 -8.65 6.94 -3.01
C SER A 11 -8.64 7.33 -4.49
N LEU A 12 -9.08 8.56 -4.82
CA LEU A 12 -8.93 9.11 -6.17
C LEU A 12 -7.44 9.22 -6.55
N LEU A 13 -6.60 9.79 -5.68
CA LEU A 13 -5.16 9.87 -5.93
C LEU A 13 -4.52 8.49 -6.10
N VAL A 14 -4.87 7.50 -5.27
CA VAL A 14 -4.40 6.12 -5.41
C VAL A 14 -4.85 5.53 -6.74
N SER A 15 -6.10 5.75 -7.15
CA SER A 15 -6.58 5.31 -8.46
C SER A 15 -5.88 6.02 -9.62
N THR A 16 -5.60 7.32 -9.50
CA THR A 16 -4.86 8.09 -10.50
C THR A 16 -3.43 7.56 -10.64
N LEU A 17 -2.74 7.31 -9.52
CA LEU A 17 -1.40 6.71 -9.52
C LEU A 17 -1.44 5.31 -10.13
N LYS A 18 -2.46 4.50 -9.81
CA LYS A 18 -2.64 3.18 -10.42
C LYS A 18 -2.72 3.31 -11.94
N CYS A 19 -3.62 4.13 -12.47
CA CYS A 19 -3.77 4.35 -13.91
C CYS A 19 -2.48 4.87 -14.56
N LEU A 20 -1.77 5.76 -13.87
CA LEU A 20 -0.49 6.31 -14.35
C LEU A 20 0.58 5.23 -14.51
N PHE A 21 0.74 4.38 -13.51
CA PHE A 21 1.74 3.29 -13.53
C PHE A 21 1.33 2.11 -14.39
N GLU A 22 0.03 1.90 -14.62
CA GLU A 22 -0.48 0.93 -15.59
C GLU A 22 -0.31 1.40 -17.04
N GLY A 23 0.18 2.62 -17.27
CA GLY A 23 0.41 3.17 -18.61
C GLY A 23 -0.87 3.56 -19.36
N ARG A 24 -1.97 3.83 -18.63
CA ARG A 24 -3.29 4.19 -19.19
C ARG A 24 -3.31 5.63 -19.72
N LYS A 25 -2.46 5.96 -20.69
CA LYS A 25 -2.26 7.32 -21.24
C LYS A 25 -3.56 7.97 -21.71
N GLU A 26 -4.46 7.18 -22.27
CA GLU A 26 -5.75 7.64 -22.78
C GLU A 26 -6.61 8.33 -21.70
N LEU A 27 -6.42 7.98 -20.42
CA LEU A 27 -7.14 8.59 -19.30
C LEU A 27 -6.61 9.98 -18.93
N PHE A 28 -5.49 10.41 -19.51
CA PHE A 28 -4.81 11.67 -19.19
C PHE A 28 -4.64 12.60 -20.40
N GLU A 29 -5.22 12.26 -21.56
CA GLU A 29 -5.20 13.10 -22.75
C GLU A 29 -5.74 14.50 -22.47
N GLY A 30 -5.05 15.53 -22.97
CA GLY A 30 -5.39 16.93 -22.70
C GLY A 30 -4.99 17.44 -21.31
N LEU A 31 -4.45 16.59 -20.44
CA LEU A 31 -3.82 17.02 -19.18
C LEU A 31 -2.33 17.30 -19.38
N TRP A 32 -1.80 18.26 -18.62
CA TRP A 32 -0.40 18.68 -18.72
C TRP A 32 0.59 17.51 -18.65
N LEU A 33 0.31 16.49 -17.83
CA LEU A 33 1.16 15.31 -17.68
C LEU A 33 1.33 14.52 -18.99
N ALA A 34 0.25 14.34 -19.76
CA ALA A 34 0.29 13.59 -21.01
C ALA A 34 0.90 14.39 -22.16
N GLU A 35 0.67 15.70 -22.16
CA GLU A 35 1.07 16.59 -23.26
C GLU A 35 2.49 17.15 -23.09
N HIS A 36 2.92 17.43 -21.85
CA HIS A 36 4.14 18.18 -21.56
C HIS A 36 4.99 17.56 -20.43
N GLY A 37 4.45 16.62 -19.67
CA GLY A 37 5.09 16.09 -18.46
C GLY A 37 6.24 15.11 -18.70
N GLY A 38 6.49 14.68 -19.95
CA GLY A 38 7.60 13.79 -20.29
C GLY A 38 7.51 12.39 -19.66
N TRP A 39 6.33 11.96 -19.22
CA TRP A 39 6.14 10.63 -18.64
C TRP A 39 6.30 9.55 -19.70
N GLU A 40 7.05 8.49 -19.39
CA GLU A 40 7.38 7.42 -20.36
C GLU A 40 6.20 6.47 -20.66
N TRP A 41 5.14 6.50 -19.83
CA TRP A 41 3.95 5.64 -19.96
C TRP A 41 4.26 4.13 -20.01
N GLN A 42 5.45 3.71 -19.55
CA GLN A 42 5.83 2.31 -19.50
C GLN A 42 4.98 1.57 -18.44
N PRO A 43 4.24 0.51 -18.80
CA PRO A 43 3.39 -0.19 -17.83
C PRO A 43 4.19 -0.96 -16.79
N HIS A 44 3.80 -0.84 -15.53
CA HIS A 44 4.30 -1.59 -14.40
C HIS A 44 3.18 -2.45 -13.79
N PRO A 45 3.49 -3.65 -13.23
CA PRO A 45 2.52 -4.35 -12.40
C PRO A 45 2.25 -3.56 -11.13
N VAL A 46 0.97 -3.29 -10.84
CA VAL A 46 0.52 -2.51 -9.68
C VAL A 46 -0.21 -3.40 -8.69
N ILE A 47 0.33 -3.52 -7.48
CA ILE A 47 -0.36 -4.09 -6.32
C ILE A 47 -1.07 -2.94 -5.60
N ALA A 48 -2.40 -2.89 -5.72
CA ALA A 48 -3.22 -1.89 -5.03
C ALA A 48 -4.00 -2.55 -3.88
N LEU A 49 -3.75 -2.11 -2.65
CA LEU A 49 -4.44 -2.58 -1.45
C LEU A 49 -5.23 -1.43 -0.82
N SER A 50 -6.49 -1.67 -0.49
CA SER A 50 -7.27 -0.74 0.32
C SER A 50 -7.64 -1.40 1.63
N PHE A 51 -7.33 -0.72 2.74
CA PHE A 51 -7.75 -1.14 4.06
C PHE A 51 -9.20 -0.74 4.36
N THR A 52 -9.83 0.01 3.46
CA THR A 52 -11.26 0.31 3.52
C THR A 52 -12.07 -0.96 3.37
N GLY A 53 -12.89 -1.28 4.38
CA GLY A 53 -13.78 -2.44 4.34
C GLY A 53 -13.14 -3.76 4.78
N LEU A 54 -11.84 -3.78 5.12
CA LEU A 54 -11.24 -4.97 5.74
C LEU A 54 -11.81 -5.18 7.15
N SER A 55 -11.92 -6.45 7.56
CA SER A 55 -12.34 -6.77 8.93
C SER A 55 -11.16 -6.55 9.88
N THR A 56 -11.17 -5.40 10.56
CA THR A 56 -10.11 -5.00 11.51
C THR A 56 -10.36 -5.51 12.94
N ARG A 57 -11.45 -6.27 13.16
CA ARG A 57 -11.96 -6.65 14.50
C ARG A 57 -10.96 -7.42 15.36
N THR A 58 -10.13 -8.27 14.75
CA THR A 58 -9.05 -9.03 15.39
C THR A 58 -7.88 -9.16 14.42
N PRO A 59 -6.65 -9.44 14.91
CA PRO A 59 -5.48 -9.68 14.07
C PRO A 59 -5.73 -10.79 13.05
N ASP A 60 -6.30 -11.93 13.46
CA ASP A 60 -6.59 -13.05 12.54
C ASP A 60 -7.54 -12.65 11.41
N LYS A 61 -8.54 -11.80 11.70
CA LYS A 61 -9.47 -11.32 10.68
C LYS A 61 -8.82 -10.31 9.74
N LEU A 62 -7.90 -9.49 10.26
CA LEU A 62 -7.08 -8.60 9.45
C LEU A 62 -6.19 -9.42 8.52
N GLU A 63 -5.50 -10.44 9.05
CA GLU A 63 -4.63 -11.34 8.28
C GLU A 63 -5.39 -12.05 7.17
N GLN A 64 -6.54 -12.64 7.50
CA GLN A 64 -7.42 -13.32 6.53
C GLN A 64 -7.86 -12.36 5.41
N SER A 65 -8.26 -11.14 5.78
CA SER A 65 -8.70 -10.14 4.80
C SER A 65 -7.55 -9.70 3.88
N LEU A 66 -6.34 -9.53 4.42
CA LEU A 66 -5.15 -9.22 3.63
C LEU A 66 -4.79 -10.38 2.69
N SER A 67 -4.80 -11.60 3.21
CA SER A 67 -4.51 -12.81 2.43
C SER A 67 -5.48 -12.96 1.25
N GLN A 68 -6.77 -12.74 1.46
CA GLN A 68 -7.78 -12.78 0.39
C GLN A 68 -7.52 -11.73 -0.69
N ASN A 69 -7.17 -10.50 -0.31
CA ASN A 69 -6.82 -9.47 -1.29
C ASN A 69 -5.57 -9.84 -2.09
N LEU A 70 -4.52 -10.34 -1.45
CA LEU A 70 -3.31 -10.79 -2.15
C LEU A 70 -3.60 -11.95 -3.12
N GLN A 71 -4.46 -12.88 -2.72
CA GLN A 71 -4.89 -13.98 -3.58
C GLN A 71 -5.68 -13.46 -4.79
N GLN A 72 -6.58 -12.50 -4.61
CA GLN A 72 -7.32 -11.90 -5.72
C GLN A 72 -6.36 -11.21 -6.70
N ILE A 73 -5.43 -10.40 -6.19
CA ILE A 73 -4.43 -9.73 -7.04
C ILE A 73 -3.56 -10.76 -7.76
N ALA A 74 -3.15 -11.82 -7.07
CA ALA A 74 -2.40 -12.91 -7.70
C ALA A 74 -3.19 -13.55 -8.86
N GLN A 75 -4.48 -13.80 -8.66
CA GLN A 75 -5.38 -14.34 -9.69
C GLN A 75 -5.53 -13.39 -10.88
N ASP A 76 -5.75 -12.10 -10.63
CA ASP A 76 -5.90 -11.07 -11.68
C ASP A 76 -4.65 -11.00 -12.58
N PHE A 77 -3.46 -11.17 -11.98
CA PHE A 77 -2.20 -11.25 -12.71
C PHE A 77 -1.86 -12.65 -13.20
N GLY A 78 -2.66 -13.68 -12.95
CA GLY A 78 -2.40 -15.07 -13.32
C GLY A 78 -1.09 -15.62 -12.72
N VAL A 79 -0.86 -15.36 -11.43
CA VAL A 79 0.21 -15.92 -10.60
C VAL A 79 -0.39 -16.62 -9.37
N LEU A 80 0.42 -17.38 -8.62
CA LEU A 80 -0.07 -18.18 -7.49
C LEU A 80 0.41 -17.60 -6.15
N ALA A 81 -0.53 -17.34 -5.24
CA ALA A 81 -0.23 -17.05 -3.84
C ALA A 81 -0.02 -18.38 -3.07
N ARG A 82 1.23 -18.80 -2.90
CA ARG A 82 1.58 -20.18 -2.47
C ARG A 82 1.63 -20.42 -0.95
N SER A 83 1.62 -19.37 -0.13
CA SER A 83 1.76 -19.48 1.33
C SER A 83 0.43 -19.21 2.03
N THR A 84 0.25 -19.65 3.28
CA THR A 84 -0.85 -19.19 4.16
C THR A 84 -0.45 -17.99 5.02
N ILE A 85 0.86 -17.76 5.18
CA ILE A 85 1.44 -16.63 5.92
C ILE A 85 1.44 -15.39 5.02
N VAL A 86 0.78 -14.31 5.47
CA VAL A 86 0.51 -13.13 4.64
C VAL A 86 1.78 -12.40 4.18
N GLU A 87 2.81 -12.35 5.01
CA GLU A 87 4.11 -11.74 4.68
C GLU A 87 4.80 -12.50 3.55
N VAL A 88 4.77 -13.84 3.62
CA VAL A 88 5.36 -14.71 2.61
C VAL A 88 4.57 -14.64 1.31
N GLN A 89 3.23 -14.57 1.40
CA GLN A 89 2.38 -14.33 0.23
C GLN A 89 2.73 -13.00 -0.46
N PHE A 90 2.85 -11.92 0.32
CA PHE A 90 3.13 -10.60 -0.24
C PHE A 90 4.52 -10.54 -0.89
N LYS A 91 5.53 -11.10 -0.20
CA LYS A 91 6.89 -11.25 -0.73
C LYS A 91 6.90 -12.05 -2.04
N GLY A 92 6.20 -13.19 -2.04
CA GLY A 92 6.08 -14.04 -3.23
C GLY A 92 5.41 -13.32 -4.39
N LEU A 93 4.30 -12.63 -4.13
CA LEU A 93 3.56 -11.87 -5.14
C LEU A 93 4.45 -10.82 -5.82
N ILE A 94 5.18 -10.01 -5.05
CA ILE A 94 6.08 -8.99 -5.63
C ILE A 94 7.13 -9.65 -6.54
N ARG A 95 7.74 -10.74 -6.08
CA ARG A 95 8.77 -11.46 -6.87
C ARG A 95 8.19 -12.10 -8.12
N ASP A 96 7.04 -12.74 -8.01
CA ASP A 96 6.39 -13.43 -9.12
C ASP A 96 5.90 -12.43 -10.18
N LEU A 97 5.39 -11.27 -9.78
CA LEU A 97 5.03 -10.19 -10.72
C LEU A 97 6.25 -9.61 -11.43
N ARG A 98 7.35 -9.35 -10.70
CA ARG A 98 8.61 -8.90 -11.31
C ARG A 98 9.14 -9.91 -12.31
N ALA A 99 9.14 -11.20 -11.94
CA ALA A 99 9.62 -12.28 -12.80
C ALA A 99 8.74 -12.45 -14.05
N LYS A 100 7.41 -12.38 -13.90
CA LYS A 100 6.45 -12.54 -14.99
C LYS A 100 6.49 -11.39 -15.99
N THR A 101 6.57 -10.14 -15.51
CA THR A 101 6.47 -8.95 -16.36
C THR A 101 7.81 -8.41 -16.83
N GLY A 102 8.91 -8.75 -16.15
CA GLY A 102 10.21 -8.11 -16.35
C GLY A 102 10.24 -6.64 -15.90
N MET A 103 9.17 -6.14 -15.28
CA MET A 103 8.97 -4.75 -14.89
C MET A 103 8.95 -4.60 -13.36
N PRO A 104 9.54 -3.52 -12.79
CA PRO A 104 9.56 -3.35 -11.34
C PRO A 104 8.15 -3.02 -10.85
N VAL A 105 7.80 -3.53 -9.67
CA VAL A 105 6.43 -3.55 -9.13
C VAL A 105 6.12 -2.26 -8.38
N VAL A 106 4.92 -1.74 -8.58
CA VAL A 106 4.39 -0.60 -7.85
C VAL A 106 3.46 -1.09 -6.76
N VAL A 107 3.63 -0.61 -5.54
CA VAL A 107 2.77 -0.95 -4.39
C VAL A 107 2.04 0.30 -3.93
N LEU A 108 0.71 0.28 -4.00
CA LEU A 108 -0.16 1.37 -3.57
C LEU A 108 -1.05 0.89 -2.44
N ILE A 109 -1.01 1.54 -1.29
CA ILE A 109 -1.75 1.14 -0.09
C ILE A 109 -2.59 2.32 0.42
N ASP A 110 -3.91 2.15 0.43
CA ASP A 110 -4.87 3.16 0.88
C ASP A 110 -5.38 2.85 2.30
N GLU A 111 -5.46 3.89 3.14
CA GLU A 111 -5.93 3.83 4.54
C GLU A 111 -5.21 2.81 5.45
N TYR A 112 -3.88 2.66 5.35
CA TYR A 112 -3.15 1.61 6.09
C TYR A 112 -3.35 1.63 7.61
N ASP A 113 -3.74 2.77 8.17
CA ASP A 113 -3.88 3.02 9.59
C ASP A 113 -5.29 2.74 10.13
N LYS A 114 -6.24 2.44 9.26
CA LYS A 114 -7.61 2.06 9.62
C LYS A 114 -7.67 0.96 10.69
N PRO A 115 -6.86 -0.13 10.62
CA PRO A 115 -6.90 -1.19 11.62
C PRO A 115 -6.47 -0.77 13.03
N LEU A 116 -5.78 0.36 13.18
CA LEU A 116 -5.44 0.95 14.47
C LEU A 116 -6.55 1.91 14.90
N ILE A 117 -6.96 2.79 13.99
CA ILE A 117 -7.94 3.86 14.26
C ILE A 117 -9.29 3.30 14.67
N ASP A 118 -9.72 2.19 14.05
CA ASP A 118 -11.00 1.56 14.35
C ASP A 118 -11.12 1.12 15.81
N HIS A 119 -10.01 0.99 16.55
CA HIS A 119 -10.00 0.57 17.95
C HIS A 119 -9.62 1.67 18.94
N LEU A 120 -9.19 2.85 18.46
CA LEU A 120 -8.90 3.99 19.32
C LEU A 120 -10.16 4.45 20.05
N GLY A 121 -10.03 4.76 21.34
CA GLY A 121 -11.14 5.23 22.17
C GLY A 121 -12.10 4.14 22.67
N LYS A 122 -11.83 2.86 22.41
CA LYS A 122 -12.66 1.72 22.88
C LYS A 122 -12.16 1.09 24.20
N GLY A 123 -11.48 1.87 25.04
CA GLY A 123 -10.91 1.40 26.30
C GLY A 123 -9.70 0.48 26.12
N GLU A 124 -9.32 -0.21 27.20
CA GLU A 124 -8.12 -1.05 27.27
C GLU A 124 -8.14 -2.22 26.27
N ALA A 125 -9.27 -2.93 26.15
CA ALA A 125 -9.43 -4.00 25.18
C ALA A 125 -9.26 -3.52 23.72
N GLY A 126 -9.74 -2.32 23.40
CA GLY A 126 -9.51 -1.70 22.09
C GLY A 126 -8.04 -1.36 21.86
N LEU A 127 -7.35 -0.87 22.89
CA LEU A 127 -5.92 -0.57 22.79
C LEU A 127 -5.08 -1.83 22.53
N GLU A 128 -5.41 -2.95 23.18
CA GLU A 128 -4.75 -4.23 22.95
C GLU A 128 -4.98 -4.75 21.52
N LEU A 129 -6.20 -4.63 21.00
CA LEU A 129 -6.49 -4.97 19.59
C LEU A 129 -5.72 -4.06 18.62
N ALA A 130 -5.63 -2.76 18.89
CA ALA A 130 -4.84 -1.82 18.08
C ALA A 130 -3.35 -2.19 18.07
N ARG A 131 -2.80 -2.60 19.22
CA ARG A 131 -1.40 -3.06 19.36
C ARG A 131 -1.17 -4.35 18.58
N ALA A 132 -2.04 -5.33 18.73
CA ALA A 132 -1.90 -6.61 18.02
C ALA A 132 -2.03 -6.44 16.49
N ASN A 133 -2.99 -5.63 16.02
CA ASN A 133 -3.10 -5.27 14.61
C ASN A 133 -1.85 -4.53 14.10
N ARG A 134 -1.29 -3.62 14.90
CA ARG A 134 -0.06 -2.91 14.57
C ARG A 134 1.11 -3.87 14.38
N GLU A 135 1.27 -4.87 15.26
CA GLU A 135 2.36 -5.85 15.16
C GLU A 135 2.27 -6.68 13.88
N LEU A 136 1.07 -7.12 13.51
CA LEU A 136 0.82 -7.78 12.23
C LEU A 136 1.22 -6.87 11.05
N LEU A 137 0.78 -5.61 11.07
CA LEU A 137 1.12 -4.66 10.01
C LEU A 137 2.61 -4.35 9.93
N ARG A 138 3.32 -4.35 11.06
CA ARG A 138 4.78 -4.19 11.10
C ARG A 138 5.46 -5.32 10.34
N GLY A 139 5.06 -6.58 10.58
CA GLY A 139 5.54 -7.75 9.82
C GLY A 139 5.21 -7.63 8.33
N PHE A 140 3.96 -7.33 8.02
CA PHE A 140 3.45 -7.18 6.65
C PHE A 140 4.22 -6.13 5.83
N PHE A 141 4.36 -4.91 6.35
CA PHE A 141 5.08 -3.85 5.65
C PHE A 141 6.59 -4.03 5.70
N GLY A 142 7.12 -4.77 6.68
CA GLY A 142 8.52 -5.16 6.75
C GLY A 142 8.99 -5.91 5.51
N VAL A 143 8.10 -6.61 4.78
CA VAL A 143 8.42 -7.25 3.49
C VAL A 143 9.02 -6.28 2.47
N LEU A 144 8.59 -5.02 2.47
CA LEU A 144 9.01 -4.03 1.47
C LEU A 144 10.48 -3.61 1.61
N LYS A 145 11.11 -3.85 2.76
CA LYS A 145 12.54 -3.55 3.01
C LYS A 145 13.44 -4.76 2.78
N ASP A 146 12.87 -5.95 2.62
CA ASP A 146 13.63 -7.18 2.44
C ASP A 146 14.56 -7.04 1.23
N THR A 147 15.83 -7.41 1.38
CA THR A 147 16.86 -7.22 0.35
C THR A 147 16.56 -7.98 -0.93
N ALA A 148 15.77 -9.05 -0.87
CA ALA A 148 15.31 -9.79 -2.05
C ALA A 148 14.05 -9.17 -2.69
N VAL A 149 13.43 -8.17 -2.06
CA VAL A 149 12.20 -7.49 -2.52
C VAL A 149 12.50 -6.07 -2.99
N ALA A 150 13.29 -5.30 -2.24
CA ALA A 150 13.54 -3.89 -2.54
C ALA A 150 14.00 -3.63 -4.00
N PRO A 151 14.90 -4.44 -4.61
CA PRO A 151 15.29 -4.25 -6.01
C PRO A 151 14.17 -4.53 -7.03
N ALA A 152 13.11 -5.24 -6.63
CA ALA A 152 11.95 -5.52 -7.47
C ALA A 152 10.90 -4.40 -7.44
N LEU A 153 11.04 -3.42 -6.53
CA LEU A 153 10.06 -2.33 -6.37
C LEU A 153 10.43 -1.11 -7.24
N ARG A 154 9.44 -0.56 -7.91
CA ARG A 154 9.52 0.73 -8.63
C ARG A 154 9.18 1.89 -7.72
N PHE A 155 8.09 1.73 -6.96
CA PHE A 155 7.47 2.79 -6.20
C PHE A 155 6.56 2.19 -5.12
N VAL A 156 6.56 2.80 -3.93
CA VAL A 156 5.67 2.44 -2.82
C VAL A 156 4.97 3.71 -2.35
N PHE A 157 3.64 3.68 -2.33
CA PHE A 157 2.83 4.79 -1.83
C PHE A 157 1.83 4.30 -0.79
N LEU A 158 1.76 5.03 0.31
CA LEU A 158 0.86 4.76 1.42
C LEU A 158 0.04 6.01 1.73
N THR A 159 -1.25 5.84 1.99
CA THR A 159 -2.15 6.88 2.51
C THR A 159 -2.76 6.46 3.85
N GLY A 160 -3.17 7.44 4.64
CA GLY A 160 -3.77 7.26 5.96
C GLY A 160 -4.14 8.63 6.54
N VAL A 161 -4.77 8.68 7.71
CA VAL A 161 -5.18 9.94 8.37
C VAL A 161 -4.36 10.24 9.64
N SER A 162 -3.75 9.24 10.25
CA SER A 162 -3.04 9.28 11.51
C SER A 162 -1.53 9.36 11.29
N ARG A 163 -0.91 10.36 11.93
CA ARG A 163 0.55 10.46 12.01
C ARG A 163 1.16 9.50 13.04
N PHE A 164 0.37 9.07 14.03
CA PHE A 164 0.83 8.19 15.12
C PHE A 164 1.07 6.76 14.65
N SER A 165 0.20 6.22 13.79
CA SER A 165 0.38 4.90 13.17
C SER A 165 1.68 4.84 12.37
N ARG A 166 2.04 5.94 11.70
CA ARG A 166 3.24 6.08 10.86
C ARG A 166 4.54 5.82 11.61
N VAL A 167 4.79 6.55 12.70
CA VAL A 167 6.02 6.42 13.52
C VAL A 167 6.16 5.01 14.09
N SER A 168 5.02 4.36 14.29
CA SER A 168 4.89 3.13 15.05
C SER A 168 5.00 1.85 14.19
N ILE A 169 4.56 1.91 12.93
CA ILE A 169 4.61 0.82 11.95
C ILE A 169 5.85 0.94 11.08
N PHE A 170 6.27 2.17 10.77
CA PHE A 170 7.36 2.43 9.83
C PHE A 170 8.65 2.89 10.49
N SER A 171 8.79 2.80 11.81
CA SER A 171 10.11 2.87 12.47
C SER A 171 11.09 1.84 11.90
N GLU A 172 10.57 0.82 11.21
CA GLU A 172 11.35 -0.20 10.52
C GLU A 172 11.62 0.08 9.03
N LEU A 173 11.00 1.10 8.42
CA LEU A 173 11.17 1.45 7.02
C LEU A 173 12.03 2.71 6.89
N ASN A 174 13.35 2.54 6.86
CA ASN A 174 14.32 3.65 6.77
C ASN A 174 14.36 4.35 5.39
N ASN A 175 13.58 3.89 4.41
CA ASN A 175 13.61 4.38 3.01
C ASN A 175 12.35 5.14 2.58
N LEU A 176 11.44 5.48 3.49
CA LEU A 176 10.24 6.24 3.14
C LEU A 176 10.53 7.75 3.11
N TYR A 177 10.42 8.36 1.93
CA TYR A 177 10.43 9.82 1.79
C TYR A 177 9.08 10.41 2.24
N ASP A 178 9.11 11.28 3.24
CA ASP A 178 7.92 11.87 3.84
C ASP A 178 7.52 13.19 3.17
N LEU A 179 6.68 13.09 2.13
CA LEU A 179 6.09 14.24 1.45
C LEU A 179 5.16 15.11 2.32
N SER A 180 4.80 14.70 3.54
CA SER A 180 3.91 15.51 4.42
C SER A 180 4.64 16.50 5.33
N MET A 181 5.97 16.48 5.32
CA MET A 181 6.84 17.37 6.09
C MET A 181 7.69 18.27 5.17
N ASP A 182 7.41 18.26 3.87
CA ASP A 182 8.03 19.16 2.90
C ASP A 182 7.18 20.43 2.84
N ASP A 183 7.75 21.54 3.31
CA ASP A 183 7.10 22.86 3.33
C ASP A 183 6.59 23.28 1.94
N ALA A 184 7.13 22.72 0.85
CA ALA A 184 6.66 22.96 -0.51
C ALA A 184 5.28 22.35 -0.83
N TYR A 185 4.76 21.45 0.00
CA TYR A 185 3.50 20.72 -0.24
C TYR A 185 2.54 20.75 0.96
N ALA A 186 2.82 21.57 1.98
CA ALA A 186 2.07 21.64 3.24
C ALA A 186 0.89 22.63 3.27
N ASP A 187 0.68 23.40 2.19
CA ASP A 187 -0.45 24.34 2.04
C ASP A 187 -1.74 23.67 1.51
#